data_AF-A0A7Y3KJA8-F1
#
_entry.id   AF-A0A7Y3KJA8-F1
#
_cell.length_a   1.000
_cell.length_b   1.000
_cell.length_c   1.000
_cell.angle_alpha   90.00
_cell.angle_beta   90.00
_cell.angle_gamma   90.00
#
_symmetry.space_group_name_H-M   'P 1'
#
loop_
_entity.id
_entity.type
_entity.pdbx_description
1 polymer ?
#
loop_
_entity_poly.entity_id
_entity_poly.type
_entity_poly.pdbx_seq_one_letter_code
_entity_poly.pdbx_strand_id
1 'polypeptide(L)' 'MNYLAHLFLAAGHKELTIGNFIADQVKGSRYKAYPYAIAQGIVMHRSTDYFSDTHPFYLKSVHRLTAEHG' A
#
# COMPACT_ATOMS: atom_id res chain seq x y z
N MET A 1 -3.89 1.25 -6.90
CA MET A 1 -2.50 1.14 -6.42
C MET A 1 -1.72 2.42 -6.56
N ASN A 2 -1.29 2.98 -5.43
CA ASN A 2 -0.48 4.20 -5.37
C ASN A 2 1.01 3.83 -5.25
N TYR A 3 1.64 3.45 -6.36
CA TYR A 3 3.01 2.91 -6.40
C TYR A 3 4.05 3.81 -5.70
N LEU A 4 3.92 5.13 -5.81
CA LEU A 4 4.84 6.06 -5.18
C LEU A 4 4.76 5.98 -3.65
N ALA A 5 3.55 5.95 -3.08
CA ALA A 5 3.36 5.83 -1.64
C ALA A 5 3.91 4.49 -1.12
N HIS A 6 3.66 3.39 -1.83
CA HIS A 6 4.17 2.06 -1.46
C HIS A 6 5.71 1.99 -1.46
N LEU A 7 6.36 2.54 -2.49
CA LEU A 7 7.82 2.55 -2.59
C LEU A 7 8.47 3.52 -1.60
N PHE A 8 7.91 4.72 -1.47
CA PHE A 8 8.48 5.76 -0.62
C PHE A 8 8.39 5.41 0.86
N LEU A 9 7.23 4.95 1.31
CA LEU A 9 7.02 4.64 2.72
C LEU A 9 7.78 3.37 3.15
N ALA A 10 8.04 2.44 2.23
CA ALA A 10 8.84 1.24 2.49
C ALA A 10 10.35 1.41 2.22
N ALA A 11 10.80 2.62 1.90
CA ALA A 11 12.19 2.89 1.53
C ALA A 11 13.15 2.63 2.70
N GLY A 12 14.35 2.13 2.37
CA GLY A 12 15.43 1.88 3.34
C GLY A 12 15.47 0.48 3.95
N HIS A 13 14.43 -0.35 3.78
CA HIS A 13 14.38 -1.72 4.29
C HIS A 13 13.97 -2.74 3.22
N LYS A 14 14.94 -3.45 2.64
CA LYS A 14 14.72 -4.35 1.47
C LYS A 14 13.56 -5.33 1.67
N GLU A 15 13.50 -6.01 2.81
CA GLU A 15 12.46 -7.01 3.12
C GLU A 15 11.07 -6.38 3.25
N LEU A 16 11.02 -5.18 3.83
CA LEU A 16 9.79 -4.43 4.00
C LEU A 16 9.29 -3.88 2.65
N THR A 17 10.21 -3.42 1.79
CA THR A 17 9.92 -3.06 0.39
C THR A 17 9.39 -4.26 -0.38
N ILE A 18 10.01 -5.44 -0.26
CA ILE A 18 9.56 -6.68 -0.91
C ILE A 18 8.15 -7.04 -0.43
N GLY A 19 7.91 -7.03 0.88
CA GLY A 19 6.59 -7.30 1.45
C GLY A 19 5.53 -6.33 0.96
N ASN A 20 5.83 -5.03 0.91
CA ASN A 20 4.93 -4.00 0.42
C ASN A 20 4.60 -4.19 -1.06
N PHE A 21 5.57 -4.65 -1.85
CA PHE A 21 5.39 -4.88 -3.29
C PHE A 21 4.57 -6.13 -3.62
N ILE A 22 4.73 -7.24 -2.88
CA ILE A 22 4.02 -8.51 -3.18
C ILE A 22 2.64 -8.62 -2.53
N ALA A 23 2.21 -7.62 -1.75
CA ALA A 23 1.08 -7.69 -0.84
C ALA A 23 -0.25 -8.09 -1.52
N ASP A 24 -0.48 -7.62 -2.75
CA ASP A 24 -1.65 -7.96 -3.58
C ASP A 24 -1.83 -9.47 -3.79
N GLN A 25 -0.71 -10.18 -3.93
CA GLN A 25 -0.71 -11.61 -4.20
C GLN A 25 -0.87 -12.43 -2.91
N VAL A 26 -0.75 -11.79 -1.74
CA VAL A 26 -0.86 -12.43 -0.44
C VAL A 26 -2.26 -12.22 0.13
N LYS A 27 -3.11 -13.24 0.04
CA LYS A 27 -4.50 -13.17 0.50
C LYS A 27 -4.65 -13.46 2.00
N GLY A 28 -5.54 -12.73 2.66
CA GLY A 28 -5.96 -12.99 4.04
C GLY A 28 -4.80 -13.01 5.03
N SER A 29 -4.75 -14.04 5.87
CA SER A 29 -3.75 -14.24 6.93
C SER A 29 -2.45 -14.91 6.48
N ARG A 30 -2.30 -15.22 5.17
CA ARG A 30 -1.10 -15.90 4.64
C ARG A 30 0.20 -15.11 4.85
N TYR A 31 0.12 -13.80 5.05
CA TYR A 31 1.27 -12.95 5.38
C TYR A 31 2.00 -13.39 6.66
N LYS A 32 1.31 -14.10 7.58
CA LYS A 32 1.90 -14.63 8.82
C LYS A 32 2.94 -15.74 8.59
N ALA A 33 2.98 -16.35 7.40
CA ALA A 33 3.97 -17.36 7.04
C ALA A 33 5.30 -16.77 6.55
N TYR A 34 5.36 -15.45 6.34
CA TYR A 34 6.57 -14.76 5.89
C TYR A 34 7.44 -14.32 7.08
N PRO A 35 8.75 -14.10 6.85
CA PRO A 35 9.61 -13.39 7.80
C PRO A 35 8.96 -12.08 8.27
N TYR A 36 9.20 -11.72 9.53
CA TYR A 36 8.54 -10.59 10.19
C TYR A 36 8.58 -9.28 9.38
N ALA A 37 9.74 -8.92 8.82
CA ALA A 37 9.88 -7.70 8.02
C ALA A 37 9.06 -7.71 6.71
N ILE A 38 8.97 -8.87 6.05
CA ILE A 38 8.13 -9.04 4.85
C ILE A 38 6.65 -9.00 5.23
N ALA A 39 6.27 -9.68 6.32
CA ALA A 39 4.91 -9.64 6.86
C ALA A 39 4.48 -8.20 7.20
N GLN A 40 5.37 -7.42 7.80
CA GLN A 40 5.14 -5.98 8.05
C GLN A 40 4.94 -5.20 6.76
N GLY A 41 5.77 -5.43 5.73
CA GLY A 41 5.60 -4.80 4.42
C GLY A 41 4.22 -5.07 3.82
N ILE A 42 3.72 -6.30 3.92
CA ILE A 42 2.39 -6.68 3.43
C ILE A 42 1.29 -5.95 4.20
N VAL A 43 1.40 -5.89 5.53
CA VAL A 43 0.43 -5.16 6.37
C VAL A 43 0.46 -3.67 6.03
N MET A 44 1.64 -3.10 5.86
CA MET A 44 1.83 -1.70 5.54
C MET A 44 1.17 -1.30 4.22
N HIS A 45 1.35 -2.09 3.18
CA HIS A 45 0.67 -1.89 1.90
C HIS A 45 -0.85 -1.78 2.08
N ARG A 46 -1.45 -2.75 2.78
CA ARG A 46 -2.90 -2.79 3.04
C ARG A 46 -3.37 -1.57 3.84
N SER A 47 -2.55 -1.12 4.81
CA SER A 47 -2.85 0.08 5.59
C SER A 47 -2.81 1.34 4.74
N THR A 48 -1.83 1.46 3.84
CA THR A 48 -1.74 2.58 2.88
C THR A 48 -2.94 2.60 1.95
N ASP A 49 -3.33 1.45 1.39
CA ASP A 49 -4.52 1.36 0.52
C ASP A 49 -5.79 1.72 1.28
N TYR A 50 -5.98 1.14 2.47
CA TYR A 50 -7.13 1.46 3.31
C TYR A 50 -7.20 2.96 3.61
N PHE A 51 -6.07 3.59 3.91
CA PHE A 51 -6.03 5.04 4.11
C PHE A 51 -6.43 5.79 2.84
N SER A 52 -5.84 5.48 1.69
CA SER A 52 -6.18 6.15 0.44
C SER A 52 -7.65 5.95 0.04
N ASP A 53 -8.18 4.75 0.19
CA ASP A 53 -9.53 4.41 -0.23
C ASP A 53 -10.63 4.99 0.68
N THR A 54 -10.30 5.28 1.95
CA THR A 54 -11.29 5.75 2.93
C THR A 54 -11.12 7.21 3.33
N HIS A 55 -9.96 7.82 3.07
CA HIS A 55 -9.70 9.16 3.59
C HIS A 55 -10.36 10.25 2.73
N PRO A 56 -11.28 11.07 3.29
CA PRO A 56 -12.09 12.01 2.52
C PRO A 56 -11.26 13.06 1.78
N PHE A 57 -10.11 13.49 2.32
CA PHE A 57 -9.24 14.44 1.63
C PHE A 57 -8.49 13.83 0.44
N TYR A 58 -8.14 12.54 0.52
CA TYR A 58 -7.53 11.83 -0.61
C TYR A 58 -8.57 11.68 -1.73
N LEU A 59 -9.77 11.20 -1.40
CA LEU A 59 -10.87 11.05 -2.36
C LEU A 59 -11.25 12.37 -3.03
N LYS A 60 -11.31 13.47 -2.28
CA LYS A 60 -11.54 14.82 -2.83
C LYS A 60 -10.47 15.23 -3.84
N SER A 61 -9.21 14.86 -3.59
CA SER A 61 -8.08 15.16 -4.48
C SER A 61 -8.15 14.35 -5.77
N VAL A 62 -8.47 13.05 -5.66
CA VAL A 62 -8.70 12.18 -6.83
C VAL A 62 -9.87 12.71 -7.66
N HIS A 63 -10.99 13.05 -7.02
CA HIS A 63 -12.19 13.53 -7.72
C HIS A 63 -11.93 14.79 -8.56
N ARG A 64 -11.12 15.74 -8.04
CA ARG A 64 -10.74 16.96 -8.78
C ARG A 64 -10.04 16.62 -10.10
N LEU A 65 -9.09 15.69 -10.07
CA LEU A 65 -8.30 15.31 -11.24
C LEU A 65 -9.14 14.51 -12.25
N THR A 66 -10.01 13.61 -11.78
CA THR A 66 -10.91 12.86 -12.67
C THR A 66 -12.01 13.72 -13.27
N ALA A 67 -12.46 14.79 -12.61
CA ALA A 67 -13.45 15.69 -13.18
C ALA A 67 -12.87 16.55 -14.34
N GLU A 68 -11.56 16.85 -14.30
CA GLU A 68 -10.88 17.67 -15.32
C GLU A 68 -10.31 16.85 -16.49
N HIS A 69 -10.04 15.55 -16.29
CA HIS A 69 -9.31 14.71 -17.25
C HIS A 69 -9.84 13.27 -17.40
N GLY A 70 -11.00 12.95 -16.82
CA GLY A 70 -11.61 11.61 -16.84
C GLY A 70 -12.52 11.35 -18.02
#